data_AF-A0A2M9EYA2-F1
#
_entry.id   AF-A0A2M9EYA2-F1
#
_cell.length_a   1.000
_cell.length_b   1.000
_cell.length_c   1.000
_cell.angle_alpha   90.00
_cell.angle_beta   90.00
_cell.angle_gamma   90.00
#
_symmetry.space_group_name_H-M   'P 1'
#
loop_
_entity.id
_entity.type
_entity.pdbx_description
1 polymer ?
#
loop_
_entity_poly.entity_id
_entity_poly.type
_entity_poly.pdbx_seq_one_letter_code
_entity_poly.pdbx_strand_id
1 'polypeptide(L)'
;MLGNITYLHPNRNYNELEPWMKFAIKLSQFIKSHNESIKIYISVPSSLLFSYIFILGCLDYDFNNTEKDTLLTKYLSLQKGQRVLYKVGEQWYAHSVQGMGEHPISKNRALILQDRKKTKNYVPEERWFTHVRIFEDDISKVRNVRRVNNVVDVLEDPLLSSIYEQKQLHLNMMLNTPNTYMLTNRSEWSTYIDTFQFRVQDISFQLNDFIFDGSSTSFKNLGFINNKTLNLESKNATVVFTGSSRAITKMDDFKRQKCVFIIDRHELKEKRDDFNFKVENDFSSGDIININEILLEYLKDHNVVLPEGVEVIAWI
;
A
#
# COMPACT_ATOMS: atom_id res chain seq x y z
N MET A 1 -12.15 5.29 -7.50
CA MET A 1 -13.59 5.64 -7.37
C MET A 1 -13.85 6.84 -6.47
N LEU A 2 -12.81 7.44 -5.86
CA LEU A 2 -12.89 8.70 -5.12
C LEU A 2 -13.25 9.96 -5.96
N GLY A 3 -13.77 9.82 -7.19
CA GLY A 3 -13.99 10.94 -8.11
C GLY A 3 -14.97 12.02 -7.60
N ASN A 4 -15.82 11.68 -6.63
CA ASN A 4 -16.80 12.57 -6.01
C ASN A 4 -16.50 12.87 -4.53
N ILE A 5 -15.27 12.64 -4.07
CA ILE A 5 -14.89 12.96 -2.70
C ILE A 5 -14.86 14.48 -2.50
N THR A 6 -15.40 14.92 -1.38
CA THR A 6 -15.30 16.30 -0.90
C THR A 6 -14.52 16.33 0.41
N TYR A 7 -13.94 17.48 0.76
CA TYR A 7 -13.25 17.67 2.03
C TYR A 7 -13.92 18.79 2.83
N LEU A 8 -13.89 18.68 4.15
CA LEU A 8 -14.35 19.72 5.06
C LEU A 8 -13.33 20.86 5.06
N HIS A 9 -13.67 21.96 4.40
CA HIS A 9 -12.85 23.16 4.39
C HIS A 9 -12.95 23.88 5.76
N PRO A 10 -11.95 24.67 6.18
CA PRO A 10 -11.97 25.40 7.47
C PRO A 10 -13.20 26.28 7.72
N ASN A 11 -13.91 26.70 6.66
CA ASN A 11 -15.20 27.41 6.76
C ASN A 11 -16.39 26.49 7.14
N ARG A 12 -16.14 25.22 7.43
CA ARG A 12 -17.10 24.17 7.79
C ARG A 12 -18.05 23.73 6.66
N ASN A 13 -17.72 24.05 5.42
CA ASN A 13 -18.44 23.56 4.25
C ASN A 13 -17.64 22.43 3.58
N TYR A 14 -18.35 21.48 2.97
CA TYR A 14 -17.73 20.48 2.14
C TYR A 14 -17.51 21.04 0.74
N ASN A 15 -16.24 21.07 0.34
CA ASN A 15 -15.81 21.57 -0.95
C ASN A 15 -15.23 20.43 -1.80
N GLU A 16 -15.21 20.62 -3.12
CA GLU A 16 -14.39 19.77 -3.99
C GLU A 16 -12.92 19.82 -3.58
N LEU A 17 -12.20 18.73 -3.78
CA LEU A 17 -10.75 18.68 -3.52
C LEU A 17 -9.99 19.83 -4.20
N GLU A 18 -9.06 20.42 -3.46
CA GLU A 18 -8.17 21.46 -3.98
C GLU A 18 -7.26 20.90 -5.09
N PRO A 19 -6.75 21.75 -6.00
CA PRO A 19 -5.90 21.30 -7.11
C PRO A 19 -4.70 20.45 -6.68
N TRP A 20 -4.04 20.80 -5.58
CA TRP A 20 -2.90 20.03 -5.07
C TRP A 20 -3.29 18.66 -4.52
N MET A 21 -4.50 18.53 -3.97
CA MET A 21 -5.03 17.24 -3.50
C MET A 21 -5.34 16.33 -4.69
N LYS A 22 -6.03 16.87 -5.71
CA LYS A 22 -6.31 16.17 -6.97
C LYS A 22 -4.99 15.73 -7.63
N PHE A 23 -3.98 16.60 -7.63
CA PHE A 23 -2.63 16.30 -8.09
C PHE A 23 -1.97 15.15 -7.32
N ALA A 24 -1.93 15.20 -5.98
CA ALA A 24 -1.34 14.13 -5.17
C ALA A 24 -2.00 12.76 -5.42
N ILE A 25 -3.33 12.72 -5.53
CA ILE A 25 -4.07 11.49 -5.86
C ILE A 25 -3.69 10.99 -7.25
N LYS A 26 -3.73 11.83 -8.29
CA LYS A 26 -3.42 11.40 -9.65
C LYS A 26 -1.96 10.99 -9.84
N LEU A 27 -1.04 11.70 -9.19
CA LEU A 27 0.37 11.34 -9.20
C LEU A 27 0.60 9.95 -8.60
N SER A 28 -0.05 9.65 -7.47
CA SER A 28 0.04 8.33 -6.87
C SER A 28 -0.51 7.23 -7.78
N GLN A 29 -1.64 7.47 -8.46
CA GLN A 29 -2.25 6.53 -9.41
C GLN A 29 -1.33 6.27 -10.61
N PHE A 30 -0.71 7.33 -11.15
CA PHE A 30 0.31 7.23 -12.20
C PHE A 30 1.46 6.31 -11.79
N ILE A 31 2.07 6.54 -10.63
CA ILE A 31 3.20 5.72 -10.16
C ILE A 31 2.76 4.27 -9.96
N LYS A 32 1.56 4.06 -9.41
CA LYS A 32 1.05 2.73 -9.13
C LYS A 32 0.71 1.93 -10.40
N SER A 33 0.31 2.59 -11.48
CA SER A 33 -0.07 1.91 -12.74
C SER A 33 1.10 1.39 -13.57
N HIS A 34 2.31 1.88 -13.34
CA HIS A 34 3.50 1.41 -14.06
C HIS A 34 4.01 0.08 -13.49
N ASN A 35 4.73 -0.73 -14.27
CA ASN A 35 5.33 -1.97 -13.76
C ASN A 35 6.82 -1.80 -13.44
N GLU A 36 7.41 -0.72 -13.94
CA GLU A 36 8.80 -0.35 -13.78
C GLU A 36 9.05 0.24 -12.38
N SER A 37 10.30 0.16 -11.94
CA SER A 37 10.77 0.73 -10.67
C SER A 37 10.93 2.25 -10.77
N ILE A 38 9.83 2.97 -11.00
CA ILE A 38 9.82 4.43 -11.09
C ILE A 38 10.34 5.05 -9.80
N LYS A 39 11.26 6.01 -9.94
CA LYS A 39 11.69 6.92 -8.90
C LYS A 39 11.13 8.30 -9.18
N ILE A 40 10.60 8.94 -8.15
CA ILE A 40 10.06 10.30 -8.27
C ILE A 40 10.47 11.15 -7.09
N TYR A 41 11.00 12.33 -7.42
CA TYR A 41 11.27 13.41 -6.49
C TYR A 41 10.13 14.42 -6.54
N ILE A 42 9.64 14.83 -5.38
CA ILE A 42 8.56 15.80 -5.24
C ILE A 42 8.95 16.79 -4.14
N SER A 43 9.12 18.06 -4.49
CA SER A 43 9.39 19.17 -3.57
C SER A 43 8.10 19.92 -3.30
N VAL A 44 7.65 19.97 -2.04
CA VAL A 44 6.35 20.54 -1.63
C VAL A 44 6.49 21.45 -0.41
N PRO A 45 5.54 22.39 -0.18
CA PRO A 45 5.54 23.24 1.01
C PRO A 45 5.39 22.46 2.33
N SER A 46 4.66 21.35 2.33
CA SER A 46 4.55 20.47 3.50
C SER A 46 4.58 19.02 3.06
N SER A 47 5.66 18.31 3.39
CA SER A 47 5.82 16.90 3.02
C SER A 47 4.77 16.02 3.71
N LEU A 48 4.41 16.34 4.95
CA LEU A 48 3.46 15.59 5.74
C LEU A 48 2.03 15.70 5.20
N LEU A 49 1.55 16.94 4.96
CA LEU A 49 0.20 17.15 4.43
C LEU A 49 0.03 16.52 3.04
N PHE A 50 1.03 16.70 2.17
CA PHE A 50 1.01 16.13 0.83
C PHE A 50 0.97 14.60 0.88
N SER A 51 1.77 13.98 1.77
CA SER A 51 1.84 12.53 1.87
C SER A 51 0.54 11.90 2.35
N TYR A 52 -0.28 12.55 3.19
CA TYR A 52 -1.62 12.04 3.52
C TYR A 52 -2.49 11.81 2.28
N ILE A 53 -2.58 12.83 1.43
CA ILE A 53 -3.42 12.78 0.23
C ILE A 53 -2.82 11.85 -0.84
N PHE A 54 -1.49 11.83 -0.94
CA PHE A 54 -0.80 10.89 -1.82
C PHE A 54 -1.10 9.43 -1.42
N ILE A 55 -1.06 9.11 -0.12
CA ILE A 55 -1.36 7.77 0.39
C ILE A 55 -2.82 7.40 0.15
N LEU A 56 -3.76 8.34 0.32
CA LEU A 56 -5.16 8.11 -0.03
C LEU A 56 -5.31 7.64 -1.50
N GLY A 57 -4.58 8.29 -2.42
CA GLY A 57 -4.59 7.89 -3.82
C GLY A 57 -3.93 6.53 -4.09
N CYS A 58 -2.84 6.18 -3.39
CA CYS A 58 -2.25 4.84 -3.45
C CYS A 58 -3.24 3.76 -3.00
N LEU A 59 -3.95 4.01 -1.90
CA LEU A 59 -4.93 3.07 -1.36
C LEU A 59 -6.14 2.92 -2.30
N ASP A 60 -6.68 4.01 -2.85
CA ASP A 60 -7.74 3.95 -3.87
C ASP A 60 -7.28 3.14 -5.09
N TYR A 61 -6.02 3.30 -5.53
CA TYR A 61 -5.49 2.49 -6.60
C TYR A 61 -5.45 1.00 -6.23
N ASP A 62 -4.89 0.65 -5.06
CA ASP A 62 -4.74 -0.74 -4.62
C ASP A 62 -6.10 -1.45 -4.48
N PHE A 63 -7.10 -0.76 -3.89
CA PHE A 63 -8.46 -1.31 -3.79
C PHE A 63 -9.08 -1.57 -5.16
N ASN A 64 -8.91 -0.67 -6.13
CA ASN A 64 -9.54 -0.79 -7.44
C ASN A 64 -8.85 -1.78 -8.39
N ASN A 65 -7.53 -2.02 -8.21
CA ASN A 65 -6.71 -2.73 -9.20
C ASN A 65 -6.15 -4.06 -8.68
N THR A 66 -6.75 -4.63 -7.64
CA THR A 66 -6.40 -6.00 -7.22
C THR A 66 -7.13 -7.02 -8.08
N GLU A 67 -6.36 -7.83 -8.81
CA GLU A 67 -6.88 -8.85 -9.70
C GLU A 67 -6.80 -10.26 -9.11
N LYS A 68 -7.68 -11.15 -9.59
CA LYS A 68 -7.72 -12.55 -9.17
C LYS A 68 -6.40 -13.27 -9.51
N ASP A 69 -5.79 -12.95 -10.64
CA ASP A 69 -4.55 -13.57 -11.11
C ASP A 69 -3.34 -13.16 -10.25
N THR A 70 -3.30 -11.92 -9.78
CA THR A 70 -2.29 -11.47 -8.79
C THR A 70 -2.35 -12.32 -7.53
N LEU A 71 -3.56 -12.52 -7.01
CA LEU A 71 -3.80 -13.32 -5.82
C LEU A 71 -3.48 -14.82 -6.05
N LEU A 72 -3.82 -15.37 -7.22
CA LEU A 72 -3.46 -16.73 -7.61
C LEU A 72 -1.94 -16.91 -7.63
N THR A 73 -1.21 -16.01 -8.29
CA THR A 73 0.26 -16.02 -8.33
C THR A 73 0.84 -15.97 -6.91
N LYS A 74 0.27 -15.14 -6.01
CA LYS A 74 0.73 -15.07 -4.62
C LYS A 74 0.45 -16.35 -3.83
N TYR A 75 -0.69 -17.01 -4.03
CA TYR A 75 -0.93 -18.34 -3.43
C TYR A 75 0.09 -19.38 -3.91
N LEU A 76 0.40 -19.39 -5.21
CA LEU A 76 1.36 -20.32 -5.81
C LEU A 76 2.80 -20.05 -5.35
N SER A 77 3.12 -18.80 -4.97
CA SER A 77 4.44 -18.43 -4.45
C SER A 77 4.60 -18.60 -2.94
N LEU A 78 3.57 -19.07 -2.22
CA LEU A 78 3.63 -19.23 -0.76
C LEU A 78 4.73 -20.21 -0.35
N GLN A 79 5.62 -19.77 0.52
CA GLN A 79 6.77 -20.56 0.95
C GLN A 79 6.44 -21.46 2.13
N LYS A 80 7.13 -22.61 2.23
CA LYS A 80 7.00 -23.50 3.38
C LYS A 80 7.34 -22.73 4.67
N GLY A 81 6.45 -22.82 5.66
CA GLY A 81 6.56 -22.12 6.93
C GLY A 81 5.85 -20.77 6.98
N GLN A 82 5.50 -20.17 5.82
CA GLN A 82 4.72 -18.94 5.76
C GLN A 82 3.35 -19.14 6.43
N ARG A 83 2.83 -18.09 7.06
CA ARG A 83 1.52 -18.13 7.72
C ARG A 83 0.42 -17.65 6.78
N VAL A 84 -0.74 -18.28 6.92
CA VAL A 84 -2.00 -17.86 6.29
C VAL A 84 -3.11 -17.96 7.31
N LEU A 85 -4.22 -17.25 7.11
CA LEU A 85 -5.45 -17.48 7.87
C LEU A 85 -6.33 -18.45 7.09
N TYR A 86 -6.73 -19.54 7.72
CA TYR A 86 -7.64 -20.54 7.16
C TYR A 86 -8.99 -20.46 7.88
N LYS A 87 -10.08 -20.38 7.10
CA LYS A 87 -11.45 -20.33 7.59
C LYS A 87 -11.94 -21.74 7.96
N VAL A 88 -12.36 -21.92 9.20
CA VAL A 88 -12.97 -23.17 9.71
C VAL A 88 -14.31 -22.81 10.36
N GLY A 89 -15.41 -23.20 9.73
CA GLY A 89 -16.74 -22.66 10.07
C GLY A 89 -16.74 -21.14 9.85
N GLU A 90 -17.19 -20.37 10.84
CA GLU A 90 -17.16 -18.90 10.81
C GLU A 90 -15.91 -18.27 11.46
N GLN A 91 -14.91 -19.07 11.81
CA GLN A 91 -13.72 -18.59 12.52
C GLN A 91 -12.47 -18.71 11.66
N TRP A 92 -11.54 -17.78 11.88
CA TRP A 92 -10.24 -17.73 11.21
C TRP A 92 -9.12 -18.20 12.15
N TYR A 93 -8.30 -19.12 11.64
CA TYR A 93 -7.17 -19.69 12.36
C TYR A 93 -5.89 -19.50 11.57
N ALA A 94 -4.80 -19.15 12.25
CA ALA A 94 -3.50 -19.10 11.59
C ALA A 94 -2.96 -20.52 11.33
N HIS A 95 -2.60 -20.83 10.09
CA HIS A 95 -2.00 -22.10 9.68
C HIS A 95 -0.62 -21.85 9.05
N SER A 96 0.25 -22.86 9.07
CA SER A 96 1.54 -22.81 8.38
C SER A 96 1.46 -23.54 7.04
N VAL A 97 1.92 -22.89 5.98
CA VAL A 97 2.04 -23.46 4.64
C VAL A 97 3.08 -24.58 4.67
N GLN A 98 2.74 -25.75 4.14
CA GLN A 98 3.67 -26.86 3.91
C GLN A 98 4.15 -26.91 2.46
N GLY A 99 3.37 -26.32 1.54
CA GLY A 99 3.66 -26.20 0.12
C GLY A 99 2.42 -26.48 -0.74
N MET A 100 2.65 -26.55 -2.04
CA MET A 100 1.68 -26.96 -3.04
C MET A 100 1.73 -28.47 -3.26
N GLY A 101 0.59 -29.11 -3.51
CA GLY A 101 0.53 -30.53 -3.87
C GLY A 101 -0.84 -30.93 -4.40
N GLU A 102 -1.13 -32.23 -4.38
CA GLU A 102 -2.42 -32.77 -4.81
C GLU A 102 -3.32 -33.09 -3.62
N HIS A 103 -4.62 -32.84 -3.79
CA HIS A 103 -5.63 -33.28 -2.84
C HIS A 103 -5.74 -34.82 -2.86
N PRO A 104 -5.72 -35.51 -1.70
CA PRO A 104 -5.60 -36.97 -1.66
C PRO A 104 -6.70 -37.71 -2.41
N ILE A 105 -7.93 -37.16 -2.38
CA ILE A 105 -9.13 -37.75 -2.98
C ILE A 105 -9.33 -37.32 -4.43
N SER A 106 -9.51 -36.01 -4.69
CA SER A 106 -9.82 -35.49 -6.03
C SER A 106 -8.61 -35.41 -6.97
N LYS A 107 -7.37 -35.52 -6.47
CA LYS A 107 -6.12 -35.32 -7.22
C LYS A 107 -5.93 -33.92 -7.83
N ASN A 108 -6.86 -32.99 -7.58
CA ASN A 108 -6.72 -31.59 -7.97
C ASN A 108 -5.63 -30.89 -7.15
N ARG A 109 -5.12 -29.77 -7.68
CA ARG A 109 -4.16 -28.92 -6.97
C ARG A 109 -4.73 -28.46 -5.63
N ALA A 110 -3.91 -28.53 -4.59
CA ALA A 110 -4.24 -28.11 -3.24
C ALA A 110 -3.08 -27.37 -2.57
N LEU A 111 -3.44 -26.38 -1.76
CA LEU A 111 -2.57 -25.76 -0.79
C LEU A 111 -2.56 -26.64 0.46
N ILE A 112 -1.37 -27.11 0.86
CA ILE A 112 -1.22 -27.97 2.03
C ILE A 112 -0.91 -27.09 3.23
N LEU A 113 -1.83 -27.08 4.18
CA LEU A 113 -1.74 -26.30 5.41
C LEU A 113 -1.56 -27.22 6.60
N GLN A 114 -0.69 -26.85 7.54
CA GLN A 114 -0.52 -27.56 8.80
C GLN A 114 -1.06 -26.73 9.95
N ASP A 115 -1.91 -27.35 10.76
CA ASP A 115 -2.37 -26.78 12.03
C ASP A 115 -1.38 -27.07 13.17
N ARG A 116 -1.70 -26.61 14.39
CA ARG A 116 -0.86 -26.86 15.58
C ARG A 116 -0.77 -28.33 15.98
N LYS A 117 -1.80 -29.12 15.71
CA LYS A 117 -1.83 -30.56 16.01
C LYS A 117 -1.01 -31.37 15.01
N LYS A 118 -0.30 -30.68 14.10
CA LYS A 118 0.44 -31.25 12.97
C LYS A 118 -0.46 -31.95 11.96
N THR A 119 -1.77 -31.71 12.02
CA THR A 119 -2.73 -32.23 11.04
C THR A 119 -2.57 -31.44 9.74
N LYS A 120 -2.46 -32.18 8.64
CA LYS A 120 -2.42 -31.61 7.29
C LYS A 120 -3.84 -31.43 6.77
N ASN A 121 -4.14 -30.20 6.39
CA ASN A 121 -5.35 -29.83 5.68
C ASN A 121 -4.98 -29.60 4.21
N TYR A 122 -5.70 -30.23 3.30
CA TYR A 122 -5.53 -30.06 1.87
C TYR A 122 -6.65 -29.15 1.38
N VAL A 123 -6.34 -27.88 1.09
CA VAL A 123 -7.33 -26.92 0.64
C VAL A 123 -7.30 -26.88 -0.89
N PRO A 124 -8.34 -27.36 -1.59
CA PRO A 124 -8.34 -27.39 -3.04
C PRO A 124 -8.48 -25.97 -3.61
N GLU A 125 -8.00 -25.76 -4.85
CA GLU A 125 -7.86 -24.45 -5.50
C GLU A 125 -9.16 -23.63 -5.50
N GLU A 126 -10.30 -24.27 -5.74
CA GLU A 126 -11.62 -23.63 -5.74
C GLU A 126 -12.01 -22.96 -4.41
N ARG A 127 -11.34 -23.33 -3.30
CA ARG A 127 -11.60 -22.76 -1.96
C ARG A 127 -10.62 -21.68 -1.54
N TRP A 128 -9.52 -21.43 -2.28
CA TRP A 128 -8.48 -20.51 -1.80
C TRP A 128 -9.02 -19.11 -1.56
N PHE A 129 -9.74 -18.57 -2.55
CA PHE A 129 -10.31 -17.23 -2.51
C PHE A 129 -11.37 -17.02 -1.41
N THR A 130 -11.95 -18.09 -0.86
CA THR A 130 -13.02 -17.97 0.15
C THR A 130 -12.58 -18.44 1.54
N HIS A 131 -11.54 -19.27 1.64
CA HIS A 131 -11.15 -19.92 2.88
C HIS A 131 -9.70 -19.62 3.28
N VAL A 132 -8.89 -18.95 2.46
CA VAL A 132 -7.47 -18.69 2.76
C VAL A 132 -7.15 -17.21 2.57
N ARG A 133 -6.84 -16.48 3.65
CA ARG A 133 -6.26 -15.13 3.57
C ARG A 133 -4.75 -15.23 3.74
N ILE A 134 -3.99 -14.53 2.90
CA ILE A 134 -2.55 -14.38 3.11
C ILE A 134 -2.30 -13.60 4.40
N PHE A 135 -1.22 -13.91 5.10
CA PHE A 135 -0.92 -13.27 6.37
C PHE A 135 0.59 -13.08 6.53
N GLU A 136 1.07 -11.88 6.19
CA GLU A 136 2.46 -11.49 6.41
C GLU A 136 2.64 -11.01 7.86
N ASP A 137 3.12 -11.93 8.69
CA ASP A 137 3.58 -11.64 10.05
C ASP A 137 5.11 -11.69 10.04
N ASP A 138 5.75 -10.72 10.68
CA ASP A 138 7.21 -10.57 10.72
C ASP A 138 7.82 -11.85 11.33
N ILE A 139 8.46 -12.66 10.50
CA ILE A 139 8.92 -14.00 10.86
C ILE A 139 10.05 -13.85 11.88
N SER A 140 9.84 -14.28 13.11
CA SER A 140 10.97 -14.75 13.92
C SER A 140 10.71 -15.94 14.82
N LYS A 141 9.47 -16.32 15.15
CA LYS A 141 9.24 -17.55 15.94
C LYS A 141 7.92 -18.21 15.54
N VAL A 142 7.96 -19.52 15.31
CA VAL A 142 6.78 -20.39 15.26
C VAL A 142 6.05 -20.27 16.60
N ARG A 143 5.16 -19.28 16.72
CA ARG A 143 4.30 -19.10 17.89
C ARG A 143 2.88 -19.46 17.48
N ASN A 144 2.49 -20.66 17.92
CA ASN A 144 1.13 -21.15 18.18
C ASN A 144 0.01 -20.72 17.21
N VAL A 145 -0.63 -21.69 16.55
CA VAL A 145 -1.99 -21.50 16.03
C VAL A 145 -2.88 -20.99 17.16
N ARG A 146 -3.32 -19.75 17.01
CA ARG A 146 -4.31 -19.08 17.85
C ARG A 146 -5.46 -18.72 16.93
N ARG A 147 -6.70 -18.87 17.43
CA ARG A 147 -7.84 -18.15 16.86
C ARG A 147 -7.43 -16.69 16.76
N VAL A 148 -7.58 -16.10 15.57
CA VAL A 148 -7.27 -14.69 15.37
C VAL A 148 -8.57 -13.95 15.67
N ASN A 149 -8.61 -13.23 16.79
CA ASN A 149 -9.84 -12.59 17.28
C ASN A 149 -10.09 -11.22 16.64
N ASN A 150 -9.08 -10.63 16.00
CA ASN A 150 -9.13 -9.32 15.37
C ASN A 150 -9.12 -9.40 13.83
N VAL A 151 -9.73 -10.45 13.28
CA VAL A 151 -9.92 -10.54 11.84
C VAL A 151 -11.06 -9.62 11.44
N VAL A 152 -10.71 -8.55 10.73
CA VAL A 152 -11.69 -7.64 10.14
C VAL A 152 -12.20 -8.22 8.84
N ASP A 153 -13.51 -8.15 8.65
CA ASP A 153 -14.13 -8.35 7.34
C ASP A 153 -14.35 -6.99 6.71
N VAL A 154 -13.49 -6.60 5.78
CA VAL A 154 -13.60 -5.29 5.11
C VAL A 154 -14.85 -5.20 4.22
N LEU A 155 -15.53 -6.32 3.97
CA LEU A 155 -16.85 -6.33 3.31
C LEU A 155 -17.95 -5.76 4.21
N GLU A 156 -17.77 -5.85 5.53
CA GLU A 156 -18.73 -5.34 6.52
C GLU A 156 -18.42 -3.88 6.92
N ASP A 157 -17.33 -3.30 6.43
CA ASP A 157 -16.97 -1.91 6.66
C ASP A 157 -17.91 -0.98 5.87
N PRO A 158 -18.74 -0.15 6.55
CA PRO A 158 -19.74 0.69 5.87
C PRO A 158 -19.12 1.73 4.93
N LEU A 159 -17.93 2.25 5.28
CA LEU A 159 -17.23 3.23 4.47
C LEU A 159 -16.68 2.58 3.21
N LEU A 160 -15.92 1.49 3.36
CA LEU A 160 -15.31 0.83 2.21
C LEU A 160 -16.37 0.23 1.26
N SER A 161 -17.42 -0.37 1.80
CA SER A 161 -18.53 -0.95 1.01
C SER A 161 -19.37 0.10 0.27
N SER A 162 -19.36 1.36 0.69
CA SER A 162 -19.98 2.46 -0.04
C SER A 162 -19.16 2.98 -1.22
N ILE A 163 -17.86 2.68 -1.25
CA ILE A 163 -16.91 3.27 -2.21
C ILE A 163 -16.44 2.22 -3.23
N TYR A 164 -16.30 0.97 -2.82
CA TYR A 164 -15.73 -0.10 -3.61
C TYR A 164 -16.71 -1.25 -3.79
N GLU A 165 -16.57 -1.95 -4.91
CA GLU A 165 -17.37 -3.15 -5.17
C GLU A 165 -16.97 -4.29 -4.21
N GLN A 166 -17.94 -5.11 -3.80
CA GLN A 166 -17.69 -6.26 -2.94
C GLN A 166 -16.59 -7.19 -3.48
N LYS A 167 -16.52 -7.38 -4.80
CA LYS A 167 -15.48 -8.18 -5.46
C LYS A 167 -14.08 -7.62 -5.19
N GLN A 168 -13.91 -6.30 -5.31
CA GLN A 168 -12.62 -5.62 -5.08
C GLN A 168 -12.19 -5.74 -3.62
N LEU A 169 -13.11 -5.47 -2.69
CA LEU A 169 -12.88 -5.59 -1.25
C LEU A 169 -12.49 -7.02 -0.87
N HIS A 170 -13.19 -8.02 -1.43
CA HIS A 170 -12.92 -9.42 -1.18
C HIS A 170 -11.52 -9.83 -1.65
N LEU A 171 -11.11 -9.43 -2.86
CA LEU A 171 -9.79 -9.76 -3.39
C LEU A 171 -8.66 -9.11 -2.55
N ASN A 172 -8.82 -7.84 -2.18
CA ASN A 172 -7.88 -7.14 -1.30
C ASN A 172 -7.77 -7.84 0.06
N MET A 173 -8.89 -8.23 0.64
CA MET A 173 -8.96 -8.93 1.92
C MET A 173 -8.27 -10.29 1.90
N MET A 174 -8.32 -11.01 0.77
CA MET A 174 -7.62 -12.28 0.61
C MET A 174 -6.13 -12.09 0.38
N LEU A 175 -5.74 -11.06 -0.37
CA LEU A 175 -4.33 -10.73 -0.63
C LEU A 175 -3.62 -10.25 0.63
N ASN A 176 -4.24 -9.37 1.41
CA ASN A 176 -3.83 -8.94 2.75
C ASN A 176 -2.31 -8.66 2.92
N THR A 177 -1.72 -8.08 1.88
CA THR A 177 -0.32 -7.67 1.82
C THR A 177 -0.32 -6.22 1.36
N PRO A 178 0.27 -5.29 2.11
CA PRO A 178 0.41 -3.91 1.65
C PRO A 178 1.19 -3.85 0.34
N ASN A 179 0.72 -3.04 -0.59
CA ASN A 179 1.47 -2.71 -1.81
C ASN A 179 2.06 -1.29 -1.76
N THR A 180 1.84 -0.61 -0.64
CA THR A 180 2.30 0.75 -0.35
C THR A 180 2.94 0.76 1.02
N TYR A 181 4.16 1.27 1.10
CA TYR A 181 4.97 1.31 2.32
C TYR A 181 5.49 2.72 2.57
N MET A 182 5.58 3.11 3.85
CA MET A 182 6.02 4.44 4.26
C MET A 182 7.26 4.40 5.15
N LEU A 183 8.22 5.26 4.83
CA LEU A 183 9.29 5.68 5.72
C LEU A 183 9.02 7.12 6.17
N THR A 184 8.37 7.23 7.33
CA THR A 184 7.96 8.51 7.92
C THR A 184 8.20 8.55 9.43
N ASN A 185 8.05 9.72 10.04
CA ASN A 185 7.99 9.83 11.49
C ASN A 185 6.63 9.32 11.95
N ARG A 186 6.53 8.06 12.39
CA ARG A 186 5.24 7.49 12.74
C ARG A 186 4.51 8.26 13.85
N SER A 187 5.24 8.82 14.81
CA SER A 187 4.63 9.63 15.89
C SER A 187 3.96 10.88 15.33
N GLU A 188 4.66 11.60 14.46
CA GLU A 188 4.16 12.82 13.83
C GLU A 188 3.05 12.52 12.82
N TRP A 189 3.22 11.47 12.01
CA TRP A 189 2.21 10.98 11.07
C TRP A 189 0.90 10.65 11.79
N SER A 190 0.95 9.87 12.86
CA SER A 190 -0.24 9.51 13.64
C SER A 190 -0.86 10.70 14.38
N THR A 191 -0.12 11.79 14.62
CA THR A 191 -0.67 12.98 15.29
C THR A 191 -1.62 13.75 14.40
N TYR A 192 -1.33 13.83 13.10
CA TYR A 192 -2.05 14.69 12.16
C TYR A 192 -2.85 13.95 11.08
N ILE A 193 -2.88 12.61 11.11
CA ILE A 193 -3.58 11.81 10.10
C ILE A 193 -5.09 12.10 10.03
N ASP A 194 -5.69 12.48 11.16
CA ASP A 194 -7.10 12.79 11.30
C ASP A 194 -7.44 14.27 10.98
N THR A 195 -6.45 15.05 10.53
CA THR A 195 -6.62 16.48 10.23
C THR A 195 -7.62 16.72 9.11
N PHE A 196 -7.64 15.85 8.10
CA PHE A 196 -8.57 15.97 6.98
C PHE A 196 -9.82 15.13 7.23
N GLN A 197 -10.97 15.78 7.17
CA GLN A 197 -12.26 15.12 7.12
C GLN A 197 -12.79 15.16 5.68
N PHE A 198 -13.19 14.02 5.18
CA PHE A 198 -13.72 13.82 3.84
C PHE A 198 -15.19 13.41 3.89
N ARG A 199 -15.85 13.47 2.74
CA ARG A 199 -17.19 12.93 2.53
C ARG A 199 -17.35 12.34 1.14
N VAL A 200 -18.01 11.20 1.07
CA VAL A 200 -18.43 10.54 -0.17
C VAL A 200 -19.81 9.91 0.05
N GLN A 201 -20.76 10.15 -0.86
CA GLN A 201 -22.13 9.61 -0.78
C GLN A 201 -22.74 9.72 0.64
N ASP A 202 -22.63 10.90 1.25
CA ASP A 202 -23.07 11.25 2.62
C ASP A 202 -22.32 10.62 3.79
N ILE A 203 -21.42 9.68 3.55
CA ILE A 203 -20.55 9.11 4.59
C ILE A 203 -19.36 10.04 4.80
N SER A 204 -19.21 10.52 6.03
CA SER A 204 -18.07 11.34 6.44
C SER A 204 -17.01 10.48 7.11
N PHE A 205 -15.75 10.72 6.79
CA PHE A 205 -14.63 9.89 7.25
C PHE A 205 -13.34 10.69 7.35
N GLN A 206 -12.34 10.11 8.01
CA GLN A 206 -10.97 10.61 8.07
C GLN A 206 -10.02 9.62 7.40
N LEU A 207 -8.80 10.05 7.07
CA LEU A 207 -7.84 9.18 6.38
C LEU A 207 -7.50 7.91 7.18
N ASN A 208 -7.50 7.99 8.51
CA ASN A 208 -7.22 6.83 9.36
C ASN A 208 -8.30 5.74 9.24
N ASP A 209 -9.54 6.09 8.87
CA ASP A 209 -10.60 5.11 8.61
C ASP A 209 -10.31 4.24 7.37
N PHE A 210 -9.40 4.69 6.50
CA PHE A 210 -8.94 3.94 5.33
C PHE A 210 -7.67 3.13 5.58
N ILE A 211 -6.98 3.35 6.70
CA ILE A 211 -5.64 2.82 6.92
C ILE A 211 -5.69 1.64 7.88
N PHE A 212 -5.26 0.50 7.36
CA PHE A 212 -5.08 -0.73 8.13
C PHE A 212 -3.59 -1.08 8.07
N ASP A 213 -2.87 -0.81 9.16
CA ASP A 213 -1.43 -1.09 9.26
C ASP A 213 -1.11 -2.39 10.01
N GLY A 214 -2.17 -3.11 10.42
CA GLY A 214 -2.11 -4.36 11.16
C GLY A 214 -1.74 -4.22 12.64
N SER A 215 -1.78 -3.01 13.21
CA SER A 215 -1.58 -2.80 14.64
C SER A 215 -2.77 -3.27 15.48
N SER A 216 -3.99 -3.04 14.99
CA SER A 216 -5.25 -3.37 15.69
C SER A 216 -6.00 -4.53 15.02
N THR A 217 -5.80 -4.75 13.72
CA THR A 217 -6.54 -5.74 12.93
C THR A 217 -5.58 -6.71 12.23
N SER A 218 -6.09 -7.84 11.71
CA SER A 218 -5.27 -8.73 10.87
C SER A 218 -5.18 -8.27 9.42
N PHE A 219 -5.98 -7.27 9.02
CA PHE A 219 -5.98 -6.74 7.66
C PHE A 219 -4.90 -5.65 7.53
N LYS A 220 -4.19 -5.62 6.40
CA LYS A 220 -3.13 -4.66 6.13
C LYS A 220 -3.21 -4.15 4.70
N ASN A 221 -3.33 -2.84 4.53
CA ASN A 221 -3.25 -2.15 3.24
C ASN A 221 -2.13 -1.10 3.19
N LEU A 222 -1.57 -0.71 4.33
CA LEU A 222 -0.42 0.19 4.43
C LEU A 222 0.66 -0.40 5.33
N GLY A 223 1.93 -0.39 4.88
CA GLY A 223 3.06 -0.81 5.70
C GLY A 223 3.89 0.36 6.21
N PHE A 224 4.22 0.39 7.50
CA PHE A 224 5.24 1.32 8.02
C PHE A 224 6.58 0.61 8.13
N ILE A 225 7.59 1.13 7.44
CA ILE A 225 8.95 0.61 7.48
C ILE A 225 9.69 1.29 8.63
N ASN A 226 10.06 0.50 9.63
CA ASN A 226 10.93 0.93 10.73
C ASN A 226 12.41 0.74 10.34
N ASN A 227 13.34 1.22 11.17
CA ASN A 227 14.80 1.19 10.92
C ASN A 227 15.42 -0.20 10.66
N LYS A 228 14.67 -1.30 10.79
CA LYS A 228 15.15 -2.65 10.45
C LYS A 228 15.15 -2.83 8.94
N THR A 229 16.16 -3.51 8.40
CA THR A 229 16.22 -3.87 6.99
C THR A 229 14.98 -4.70 6.63
N LEU A 230 14.11 -4.16 5.80
CA LEU A 230 12.92 -4.84 5.33
C LEU A 230 13.17 -5.24 3.89
N ASN A 231 13.20 -6.54 3.62
CA ASN A 231 13.32 -7.03 2.26
C ASN A 231 11.91 -7.15 1.67
N LEU A 232 11.52 -6.15 0.89
CA LEU A 232 10.24 -6.18 0.18
C LEU A 232 10.32 -7.18 -0.97
N GLU A 233 9.56 -8.27 -0.88
CA GLU A 233 9.51 -9.30 -1.92
C GLU A 233 8.93 -8.77 -3.24
N SER A 234 7.98 -7.84 -3.16
CA SER A 234 7.33 -7.25 -4.34
C SER A 234 8.17 -6.13 -4.94
N LYS A 235 8.55 -6.28 -6.21
CA LYS A 235 9.16 -5.19 -7.02
C LYS A 235 8.16 -4.08 -7.36
N ASN A 236 6.87 -4.41 -7.39
CA ASN A 236 5.80 -3.47 -7.71
C ASN A 236 5.35 -2.64 -6.48
N ALA A 237 5.89 -2.96 -5.30
CA ALA A 237 5.63 -2.20 -4.09
C ALA A 237 6.11 -0.74 -4.26
N THR A 238 5.32 0.18 -3.73
CA THR A 238 5.65 1.61 -3.71
C THR A 238 6.15 2.00 -2.33
N VAL A 239 7.35 2.55 -2.27
CA VAL A 239 8.00 3.00 -1.04
C VAL A 239 7.99 4.53 -1.02
N VAL A 240 7.27 5.10 -0.06
CA VAL A 240 7.09 6.55 0.10
C VAL A 240 7.97 7.04 1.25
N PHE A 241 8.88 7.95 0.94
CA PHE A 241 9.75 8.63 1.89
C PHE A 241 9.17 10.00 2.19
N THR A 242 8.90 10.27 3.46
CA THR A 242 8.48 11.60 3.93
C THR A 242 9.68 12.28 4.60
N GLY A 243 10.24 13.27 3.90
CA GLY A 243 11.41 14.06 4.29
C GLY A 243 12.77 13.48 3.85
N SER A 244 13.77 14.35 3.70
CA SER A 244 15.09 14.04 3.12
C SER A 244 15.93 13.08 3.97
N SER A 245 15.89 13.23 5.29
CA SER A 245 16.79 12.49 6.20
C SER A 245 16.62 10.97 6.09
N ARG A 246 15.37 10.50 5.92
CA ARG A 246 15.08 9.07 5.74
C ARG A 246 15.46 8.60 4.35
N ALA A 247 15.18 9.40 3.33
CA ALA A 247 15.53 9.09 1.95
C ALA A 247 17.06 8.92 1.78
N ILE A 248 17.86 9.86 2.30
CA ILE A 248 19.33 9.78 2.30
C ILE A 248 19.80 8.45 2.90
N THR A 249 19.24 8.06 4.04
CA THR A 249 19.69 6.89 4.80
C THR A 249 19.29 5.57 4.15
N LYS A 250 18.15 5.52 3.45
CA LYS A 250 17.47 4.25 3.12
C LYS A 250 17.14 4.04 1.65
N MET A 251 17.29 5.04 0.77
CA MET A 251 16.91 4.87 -0.65
C MET A 251 17.64 3.71 -1.35
N ASP A 252 18.89 3.43 -0.96
CA ASP A 252 19.67 2.33 -1.53
C ASP A 252 19.12 0.93 -1.19
N ASP A 253 18.33 0.80 -0.13
CA ASP A 253 17.70 -0.46 0.28
C ASP A 253 16.56 -0.85 -0.69
N PHE A 254 16.06 0.10 -1.50
CA PHE A 254 14.82 -0.04 -2.28
C PHE A 254 15.00 0.18 -3.79
N LYS A 255 16.20 -0.07 -4.34
CA LYS A 255 16.53 0.16 -5.76
C LYS A 255 15.65 -0.60 -6.77
N ARG A 256 15.00 -1.68 -6.33
CA ARG A 256 14.13 -2.52 -7.19
C ARG A 256 12.64 -2.20 -7.03
N GLN A 257 12.31 -1.26 -6.16
CA GLN A 257 10.94 -0.84 -5.88
C GLN A 257 10.69 0.53 -6.48
N LYS A 258 9.42 0.88 -6.61
CA LYS A 258 9.05 2.26 -6.92
C LYS A 258 9.33 3.12 -5.69
N CYS A 259 10.02 4.24 -5.88
CA CYS A 259 10.39 5.12 -4.78
C CYS A 259 9.80 6.52 -4.99
N VAL A 260 9.13 7.02 -3.97
CA VAL A 260 8.51 8.35 -3.97
C VAL A 260 9.14 9.17 -2.86
N PHE A 261 9.86 10.22 -3.22
CA PHE A 261 10.55 11.11 -2.28
C PHE A 261 9.76 12.41 -2.16
N ILE A 262 9.02 12.57 -1.05
CA ILE A 262 8.23 13.77 -0.77
C ILE A 262 9.03 14.62 0.20
N ILE A 263 9.64 15.69 -0.33
CA ILE A 263 10.59 16.54 0.38
C ILE A 263 9.96 17.89 0.71
N ASP A 264 10.19 18.34 1.94
CA ASP A 264 9.68 19.60 2.45
C ASP A 264 10.60 20.77 2.05
N ARG A 265 10.03 21.84 1.51
CA ARG A 265 10.76 23.05 1.14
C ARG A 265 11.31 23.82 2.35
N HIS A 266 10.83 23.53 3.55
CA HIS A 266 11.30 24.15 4.78
C HIS A 266 12.35 23.32 5.53
N GLU A 267 12.77 22.17 4.98
CA GLU A 267 13.90 21.42 5.54
C GLU A 267 15.21 22.24 5.52
N LEU A 268 16.09 21.93 6.47
CA LEU A 268 17.43 22.52 6.55
C LEU A 268 18.13 22.40 5.20
N LYS A 269 18.69 23.51 4.72
CA LYS A 269 19.30 23.58 3.39
C LYS A 269 20.34 22.48 3.18
N GLU A 270 21.21 22.26 4.16
CA GLU A 270 22.24 21.20 4.13
C GLU A 270 21.65 19.82 3.80
N LYS A 271 20.54 19.44 4.46
CA LYS A 271 19.89 18.14 4.22
C LYS A 271 19.25 18.04 2.84
N ARG A 272 18.72 19.15 2.32
CA ARG A 272 18.18 19.20 0.96
C ARG A 272 19.29 19.10 -0.07
N ASP A 273 20.39 19.81 0.13
CA ASP A 273 21.55 19.79 -0.76
C ASP A 273 22.17 18.38 -0.81
N ASP A 274 22.34 17.72 0.34
CA ASP A 274 22.82 16.33 0.44
C ASP A 274 21.90 15.35 -0.31
N PHE A 275 20.59 15.50 -0.14
CA PHE A 275 19.62 14.65 -0.81
C PHE A 275 19.57 14.91 -2.31
N ASN A 276 19.58 16.18 -2.74
CA ASN A 276 19.62 16.56 -4.15
C ASN A 276 20.88 16.00 -4.83
N PHE A 277 22.05 16.11 -4.18
CA PHE A 277 23.29 15.50 -4.68
C PHE A 277 23.13 13.98 -4.84
N LYS A 278 22.45 13.31 -3.91
CA LYS A 278 22.19 11.88 -4.01
C LYS A 278 21.23 11.52 -5.16
N VAL A 279 20.18 12.32 -5.37
CA VAL A 279 19.27 12.19 -6.51
C VAL A 279 19.98 12.44 -7.82
N GLU A 280 20.82 13.48 -7.92
CA GLU A 280 21.62 13.79 -9.11
C GLU A 280 22.59 12.66 -9.45
N ASN A 281 23.27 12.10 -8.45
CA ASN A 281 24.14 10.94 -8.65
C ASN A 281 23.36 9.70 -9.11
N ASP A 282 22.20 9.43 -8.51
CA ASP A 282 21.33 8.34 -8.95
C ASP A 282 20.89 8.57 -10.40
N PHE A 283 20.41 9.78 -10.73
CA PHE A 283 19.96 10.20 -12.05
C PHE A 283 21.08 10.20 -13.13
N SER A 284 22.34 10.39 -12.73
CA SER A 284 23.49 10.41 -13.64
C SER A 284 24.10 9.02 -13.86
N SER A 285 23.65 8.00 -13.12
CA SER A 285 24.26 6.67 -13.14
C SER A 285 23.57 5.72 -14.14
N GLY A 286 24.04 5.72 -15.40
CA GLY A 286 23.68 4.71 -16.41
C GLY A 286 22.53 5.08 -17.37
N ASP A 287 21.85 4.06 -17.91
CA ASP A 287 20.77 4.18 -18.91
C ASP A 287 19.43 4.58 -18.25
N ILE A 288 19.35 5.81 -17.75
CA ILE A 288 18.17 6.33 -17.06
C ILE A 288 17.20 6.96 -18.05
N ILE A 289 15.91 6.64 -17.90
CA ILE A 289 14.86 7.18 -18.76
C ILE A 289 14.10 8.24 -17.97
N ASN A 290 14.21 9.49 -18.40
CA ASN A 290 13.36 10.57 -17.90
C ASN A 290 11.92 10.37 -18.41
N ILE A 291 10.95 10.40 -17.50
CA ILE A 291 9.53 10.19 -17.81
C ILE A 291 8.65 11.40 -17.49
N ASN A 292 9.24 12.60 -17.35
CA ASN A 292 8.51 13.82 -17.01
C ASN A 292 7.46 14.19 -18.06
N GLU A 293 7.76 14.04 -19.35
CA GLU A 293 6.81 14.32 -20.43
C GLU A 293 5.60 13.38 -20.36
N ILE A 294 5.85 12.08 -20.15
CA ILE A 294 4.80 11.07 -19.97
C ILE A 294 3.92 11.40 -18.75
N LEU A 295 4.54 11.83 -17.64
CA LEU A 295 3.81 12.26 -16.46
C LEU A 295 2.94 13.50 -16.74
N LEU A 296 3.47 14.50 -17.43
CA LEU A 296 2.74 15.72 -17.76
C LEU A 296 1.55 15.45 -18.70
N GLU A 297 1.73 14.59 -19.70
CA GLU A 297 0.65 14.14 -20.58
C GLU A 297 -0.44 13.41 -19.79
N TYR A 298 -0.06 12.47 -18.91
CA TYR A 298 -1.01 11.76 -18.06
C TYR A 298 -1.83 12.73 -17.19
N LEU A 299 -1.19 13.71 -16.55
CA LEU A 299 -1.89 14.69 -15.71
C LEU A 299 -2.87 15.54 -16.52
N LYS A 300 -2.46 15.96 -17.72
CA LYS A 300 -3.29 16.72 -18.66
C LYS A 300 -4.53 15.92 -19.08
N ASP A 301 -4.36 14.64 -19.43
CA ASP A 301 -5.48 13.75 -19.80
C ASP A 301 -6.48 13.55 -18.67
N HIS A 302 -6.04 13.73 -17.43
CA HIS A 302 -6.88 13.66 -16.22
C HIS A 302 -7.37 15.02 -15.73
N ASN A 303 -7.19 16.09 -16.50
CA ASN A 303 -7.56 17.47 -16.14
C ASN A 303 -6.96 17.92 -14.79
N VAL A 304 -5.72 17.52 -14.52
CA VAL A 304 -4.96 17.89 -13.32
C VAL A 304 -3.76 18.72 -13.72
N VAL A 305 -3.55 19.82 -13.01
CA VAL A 305 -2.43 20.73 -13.23
C VAL A 305 -1.40 20.53 -12.13
N LEU A 306 -0.11 20.62 -12.47
CA LEU A 306 0.97 20.70 -11.49
C LEU A 306 0.77 21.97 -10.63
N PRO A 307 0.58 21.87 -9.31
CA PRO A 307 0.32 23.02 -8.47
C PRO A 307 1.51 23.99 -8.44
N GLU A 308 1.21 25.29 -8.30
CA GLU A 308 2.25 26.28 -8.09
C GLU A 308 3.08 25.96 -6.84
N GLY A 309 4.40 26.12 -6.95
CA GLY A 309 5.31 25.81 -5.85
C GLY A 309 5.48 24.31 -5.57
N VAL A 310 5.15 23.43 -6.52
CA VAL A 310 5.54 22.02 -6.50
C VAL A 310 6.56 21.78 -7.61
N GLU A 311 7.68 21.13 -7.29
CA GLU A 311 8.60 20.62 -8.31
C GLU A 311 8.55 19.10 -8.32
N VAL A 312 8.58 18.52 -9.52
CA VAL A 312 8.58 17.07 -9.71
C VAL A 312 9.59 16.65 -10.76
N ILE A 313 10.34 15.60 -10.47
CA ILE A 313 11.23 14.91 -11.40
C ILE A 313 10.99 13.42 -11.26
N ALA A 314 10.75 12.73 -12.37
CA ALA A 314 10.46 11.30 -12.42
C ALA A 314 11.37 10.58 -13.43
N TRP A 315 11.87 9.40 -13.03
CA TRP A 315 12.76 8.58 -13.85
C TRP A 315 12.60 7.09 -13.59
N ILE A 316 13.09 6.27 -14.53
CA ILE A 316 13.21 4.81 -14.43
C ILE A 316 14.69 4.46 -14.49
#